data_AF-A0A561UAB0-F1
#
_entry.id   AF-A0A561UAB0-F1
#
_cell.length_a   1.000
_cell.length_b   1.000
_cell.length_c   1.000
_cell.angle_alpha   90.00
_cell.angle_beta   90.00
_cell.angle_gamma   90.00
#
_symmetry.space_group_name_H-M   'P 1'
#
loop_
_entity.id
_entity.type
_entity.pdbx_description
1 polymer ?
#
loop_
_entity_poly.entity_id
_entity_poly.type
_entity_poly.pdbx_seq_one_letter_code
_entity_poly.pdbx_strand_id
1 'polypeptide(L)' 'MDTKTREDPIAEVAPIDADSRYRLVRFRGHDWEPVDEQEFRAEAARLFPRAELTAPGKVAWRDHPWEWPTWHPGEA' A
#
# COMPACT_ATOMS: atom_id res chain seq x y z
N MET A 1 2.11 -32.15 -2.76
CA MET A 1 3.00 -30.97 -2.74
C MET A 1 2.10 -29.76 -2.71
N ASP A 2 2.11 -29.09 -1.58
CA ASP A 2 1.17 -28.08 -1.14
C ASP A 2 1.28 -26.81 -2.00
N THR A 3 0.46 -26.68 -3.04
CA THR A 3 0.23 -25.39 -3.68
C THR A 3 -0.68 -24.59 -2.75
N LYS A 4 -0.09 -24.13 -1.65
CA LYS A 4 -0.69 -23.11 -0.80
C LYS A 4 -0.81 -21.89 -1.72
N THR A 5 -1.98 -21.70 -2.33
CA THR A 5 -2.41 -20.44 -2.91
C THR A 5 -2.37 -19.44 -1.75
N ARG A 6 -1.18 -18.91 -1.46
CA ARG A 6 -1.04 -17.70 -0.68
C ARG A 6 -1.68 -16.69 -1.59
N GLU A 7 -2.93 -16.33 -1.29
CA GLU A 7 -3.65 -15.30 -2.01
C GLU A 7 -2.70 -14.10 -2.12
N ASP A 8 -2.23 -13.81 -3.33
CA ASP A 8 -1.29 -12.71 -3.52
C ASP A 8 -1.92 -11.44 -2.94
N PRO A 9 -1.14 -10.64 -2.20
CA PRO A 9 -1.64 -9.41 -1.61
C PRO A 9 -2.22 -8.53 -2.73
N ILE A 10 -3.32 -7.84 -2.44
CA ILE A 10 -3.95 -6.96 -3.44
C ILE A 10 -3.16 -5.67 -3.66
N ALA A 11 -2.28 -5.35 -2.71
CA ALA A 11 -1.35 -4.24 -2.80
C ALA A 11 -0.05 -4.57 -2.06
N GLU A 12 1.07 -4.12 -2.63
CA GLU A 12 2.37 -4.12 -1.99
C GLU A 12 2.77 -2.67 -1.70
N VAL A 13 3.27 -2.40 -0.50
CA VAL A 13 3.69 -1.06 -0.06
C VAL A 13 5.18 -1.08 0.22
N ALA A 14 5.92 -0.21 -0.46
CA ALA A 14 7.36 -0.06 -0.30
C ALA A 14 7.73 0.53 1.08
N PRO A 15 9.02 0.46 1.47
CA PRO A 15 9.48 1.06 2.71
C PRO A 15 9.13 2.54 2.84
N ILE A 16 9.00 3.03 4.07
CA ILE A 16 8.89 4.46 4.31
C ILE A 16 10.21 5.14 3.96
N ASP A 17 10.13 6.23 3.19
CA ASP A 17 11.27 7.10 2.92
C ASP A 17 11.07 8.38 3.73
N ALA A 18 12.08 8.74 4.53
CA ALA A 18 12.04 9.88 5.43
C ALA A 18 11.93 11.22 4.67
N ASP A 19 12.38 11.26 3.41
CA ASP A 19 12.39 12.47 2.58
C ASP A 19 11.26 12.50 1.53
N SER A 20 10.32 11.53 1.56
CA SER A 20 9.24 11.43 0.58
C SER A 20 7.87 11.80 1.15
N ARG A 21 7.09 12.56 0.38
CA ARG A 21 5.68 12.85 0.67
C ARG A 21 4.75 11.64 0.51
N TYR A 22 5.18 10.65 -0.27
CA TYR A 22 4.35 9.53 -0.71
C TYR A 22 5.07 8.20 -0.48
N ARG A 23 4.31 7.11 -0.34
CA ARG A 23 4.87 5.76 -0.47
C ARG A 23 4.65 5.23 -1.87
N LEU A 24 5.61 4.46 -2.37
CA LEU A 24 5.38 3.65 -3.56
C LEU A 24 4.47 2.49 -3.18
N VAL A 25 3.36 2.36 -3.91
CA VAL A 25 2.41 1.26 -3.79
C VAL A 25 2.23 0.61 -5.15
N ARG A 26 2.16 -0.71 -5.16
CA ARG A 26 1.80 -1.49 -6.34
C ARG A 26 0.52 -2.26 -6.07
N PHE A 27 -0.57 -1.85 -6.70
CA PHE A 27 -1.80 -2.64 -6.71
C PHE A 27 -1.63 -3.87 -7.62
N ARG A 28 -2.32 -4.95 -7.30
CA ARG A 28 -2.26 -6.19 -8.07
C ARG A 28 -2.76 -5.94 -9.50
N GLY A 29 -1.87 -6.07 -10.47
CA GLY A 29 -2.14 -5.82 -11.89
C GLY A 29 -1.80 -4.40 -12.36
N HIS A 30 -1.20 -3.58 -11.48
CA HIS A 30 -0.74 -2.22 -11.77
C HIS A 30 0.77 -2.11 -11.53
N ASP A 31 1.36 -1.02 -12.01
CA ASP A 31 2.75 -0.64 -11.74
C ASP A 31 2.91 0.01 -10.36
N TRP A 32 4.15 0.31 -9.96
CA TRP A 32 4.44 1.06 -8.74
C TRP A 32 4.11 2.54 -8.94
N GLU A 33 3.29 3.09 -8.04
CA GLU A 33 2.85 4.49 -8.09
C GLU A 33 3.07 5.15 -6.71
N PRO A 34 3.55 6.40 -6.67
CA PRO A 34 3.59 7.17 -5.43
C PRO A 34 2.17 7.58 -5.04
N VAL A 35 1.73 7.17 -3.85
CA VAL A 35 0.41 7.50 -3.32
C VAL A 35 0.51 7.91 -1.85
N ASP A 36 -0.42 8.75 -1.40
CA ASP A 36 -0.65 9.01 0.02
C ASP A 36 -1.69 8.06 0.62
N GLU A 37 -1.94 8.20 1.94
CA GLU A 37 -2.91 7.36 2.63
C GLU A 37 -4.33 7.45 2.04
N GLN A 38 -4.78 8.65 1.70
CA GLN A 38 -6.13 8.87 1.21
C GLN A 38 -6.28 8.33 -0.21
N GLU A 39 -5.29 8.59 -1.08
CA GLU A 39 -5.22 8.05 -2.43
C GLU A 39 -5.18 6.52 -2.42
N PHE A 40 -4.37 5.93 -1.54
CA PHE A 40 -4.32 4.48 -1.36
C PHE A 40 -5.69 3.89 -1.01
N ARG A 41 -6.38 4.47 -0.02
CA ARG A 41 -7.70 3.99 0.41
C ARG A 41 -8.74 4.15 -0.69
N ALA A 42 -8.72 5.27 -1.42
CA ALA A 42 -9.63 5.55 -2.52
C ALA A 42 -9.43 4.57 -3.68
N GLU A 43 -8.18 4.38 -4.11
CA GLU A 43 -7.89 3.51 -5.24
C GLU A 43 -8.09 2.03 -4.89
N ALA A 44 -7.74 1.63 -3.66
CA ALA A 44 -8.05 0.30 -3.16
C ALA A 44 -9.57 0.01 -3.12
N ALA A 45 -10.38 0.99 -2.69
CA ALA A 45 -11.84 0.86 -2.72
C ALA A 45 -12.39 0.82 -4.16
N ARG A 46 -11.77 1.54 -5.11
CA ARG A 46 -12.14 1.55 -6.51
C ARG A 46 -11.84 0.22 -7.22
N LEU A 47 -10.63 -0.31 -7.02
CA LEU A 47 -10.14 -1.53 -7.66
C LEU A 47 -10.66 -2.80 -6.97
N PHE A 48 -10.80 -2.76 -5.65
CA PHE A 48 -11.15 -3.91 -4.83
C PHE A 48 -12.27 -3.57 -3.82
N PRO A 49 -13.48 -3.22 -4.27
CA PRO A 49 -14.56 -2.69 -3.41
C PRO A 49 -15.06 -3.65 -2.32
N ARG A 50 -14.74 -4.95 -2.43
CA ARG A 50 -15.12 -5.99 -1.44
C ARG A 50 -13.95 -6.45 -0.58
N ALA A 51 -12.76 -5.85 -0.73
CA ALA A 51 -11.58 -6.24 0.02
C ALA A 51 -11.50 -5.49 1.35
N GLU A 52 -11.30 -6.22 2.43
CA GLU A 52 -10.93 -5.65 3.73
C GLU A 52 -9.41 -5.42 3.76
N LEU A 53 -8.96 -4.17 3.56
CA LEU A 53 -7.53 -3.86 3.47
C LEU A 53 -6.76 -4.19 4.76
N THR A 54 -7.42 -4.08 5.91
CA THR A 54 -6.88 -4.38 7.24
C THR A 54 -6.81 -5.88 7.54
N ALA A 55 -7.37 -6.74 6.68
CA ALA A 55 -7.28 -8.18 6.88
C ALA A 55 -5.81 -8.64 6.81
N PRO A 56 -5.38 -9.56 7.69
CA PRO A 56 -4.01 -10.06 7.70
C PRO A 56 -3.59 -10.63 6.34
N GLY A 57 -2.46 -10.15 5.81
CA GLY A 57 -1.93 -10.60 4.52
C GLY A 57 -2.60 -9.98 3.30
N LYS A 58 -3.60 -9.09 3.47
CA LYS A 58 -4.28 -8.46 2.34
C LYS A 58 -3.42 -7.39 1.66
N VAL A 59 -2.71 -6.61 2.46
CA VAL A 59 -1.73 -5.63 2.02
C VAL A 59 -0.37 -6.06 2.54
N ALA A 60 0.61 -6.16 1.65
CA ALA A 60 1.97 -6.54 2.00
C ALA A 60 2.83 -5.30 2.21
N TRP A 61 3.07 -4.97 3.47
CA TRP A 61 3.93 -3.86 3.88
C TRP A 61 5.37 -4.35 4.00
N ARG A 62 6.32 -3.61 3.42
CA ARG A 62 7.76 -3.89 3.56
C ARG A 62 8.29 -3.51 4.95
N ASP A 63 7.67 -2.52 5.57
CA ASP A 63 7.96 -2.00 6.90
C ASP A 63 6.72 -1.28 7.45
N HIS A 64 6.77 -0.84 8.72
CA HIS A 64 5.86 0.13 9.33
C HIS A 64 4.40 0.06 8.80
N PRO A 65 3.66 -1.04 9.10
CA PRO A 65 2.35 -1.26 8.52
C PRO A 65 1.37 -0.17 8.93
N TRP A 66 0.62 0.36 7.96
CA TRP A 66 -0.32 1.48 8.14
C TRP A 66 0.30 2.82 8.49
N GLU A 67 1.63 2.91 8.45
CA GLU A 67 2.33 4.17 8.65
C GLU A 67 2.57 4.84 7.31
N TRP A 68 2.20 6.10 7.21
CA TRP A 68 2.42 6.91 6.01
C TRP A 68 3.39 8.05 6.36
N PRO A 69 4.21 8.52 5.40
CA PRO A 69 5.07 9.67 5.61
C PRO A 69 4.24 10.83 6.15
N THR A 70 4.71 11.41 7.25
CA THR A 70 4.06 12.59 7.81
C THR A 70 4.35 13.72 6.83
N TRP A 71 3.31 14.26 6.20
CA TRP A 71 3.49 15.46 5.40
C TRP A 71 4.07 16.56 6.31
N HIS A 72 5.29 17.01 6.01
CA HIS A 72 5.89 18.19 6.61
C HIS A 72 5.59 19.40 5.69
N PRO A 73 4.50 20.15 5.91
CA PRO A 73 4.37 21.46 5.28
C PRO A 73 5.46 22.38 5.83
N GLY A 74 6.55 22.60 5.08
CA GLY A 74 7.44 23.72 5.36
C GLY A 74 8.94 23.56 5.13
N GLU A 75 9.46 22.41 4.71
CA GLU A 75 10.86 22.32 4.29
C GLU A 75 10.93 22.40 2.75
N ALA A 76 11.18 23.62 2.28
CA ALA A 76 11.45 23.98 0.89
C ALA A 76 12.92 24.40 0.76
#